data_AF-A0A963DQ86-F1
#
_entry.id   AF-A0A963DQ86-F1
#
_cell.length_a   1.000
_cell.length_b   1.000
_cell.length_c   1.000
_cell.angle_alpha   90.00
_cell.angle_beta   90.00
_cell.angle_gamma   90.00
#
_symmetry.space_group_name_H-M   'P 1'
#
loop_
_entity.id
_entity.type
_entity.pdbx_description
1 polymer ?
#
loop_
_entity_poly.entity_id
_entity_poly.type
_entity_poly.pdbx_seq_one_letter_code
_entity_poly.pdbx_strand_id
1 'polypeptide(L)'
;DFLAPIRPDHALREHHNVLLANLLAQSAALCQGQELPPEDPLRAARACPGGRPSTVLLLDQLDAHSLGALLALYEHKVFVQSVVAGINPFDQWGVELGKAIASQIEPALAGEGEQRFDPTTESLLRRIRRVRADSAIQ
;
A
#
# COMPACT_ATOMS: atom_id res chain seq x y z
N ASP A 1 -11.10 -0.69 4.96
CA ASP A 1 -11.71 -1.96 5.38
C ASP A 1 -10.90 -2.52 6.54
N PHE A 2 -11.57 -2.99 7.59
CA PHE A 2 -11.00 -3.76 8.68
C PHE A 2 -11.37 -5.23 8.47
N LEU A 3 -10.40 -6.14 8.64
CA LEU A 3 -10.59 -7.57 8.46
C LEU A 3 -9.98 -8.33 9.63
N ALA A 4 -10.72 -9.31 10.16
CA ALA A 4 -10.16 -10.26 11.11
C ALA A 4 -10.90 -11.61 11.10
N PRO A 5 -10.18 -12.72 11.38
CA PRO A 5 -10.82 -13.98 11.72
C PRO A 5 -11.36 -13.95 13.17
N ILE A 6 -12.53 -14.53 13.39
CA ILE A 6 -13.16 -14.68 14.71
C ILE A 6 -12.37 -15.71 15.53
N ARG A 7 -12.00 -16.84 14.93
CA ARG A 7 -11.22 -17.88 15.60
C ARG A 7 -9.73 -17.77 15.25
N PRO A 8 -8.81 -17.80 16.24
CA PRO A 8 -7.39 -17.85 15.98
C PRO A 8 -6.96 -19.27 15.56
N ASP A 9 -5.91 -19.35 14.74
CA ASP A 9 -5.23 -20.61 14.39
C ASP A 9 -4.06 -20.93 15.35
N HIS A 10 -4.09 -20.36 16.55
CA HIS A 10 -3.05 -20.49 17.57
C HIS A 10 -3.65 -20.58 18.98
N ALA A 11 -2.87 -21.08 19.94
CA ALA A 11 -3.33 -21.27 21.32
C ALA A 11 -3.51 -19.97 22.13
N LEU A 12 -2.95 -18.84 21.67
CA LEU A 12 -2.91 -17.56 22.40
C LEU A 12 -4.24 -16.78 22.37
N ARG A 13 -5.29 -17.31 23.02
CA ARG A 13 -6.64 -16.72 22.97
C ARG A 13 -6.71 -15.29 23.50
N GLU A 14 -5.98 -14.97 24.58
CA GLU A 14 -5.97 -13.63 25.15
C GLU A 14 -5.40 -12.60 24.18
N HIS A 15 -4.35 -12.96 23.46
CA HIS A 15 -3.77 -12.11 22.40
C HIS A 15 -4.77 -11.89 21.25
N HIS A 16 -5.53 -12.93 20.87
CA HIS A 16 -6.55 -12.80 19.84
C HIS A 16 -7.70 -11.87 20.27
N ASN A 17 -8.12 -11.95 21.54
CA ASN A 17 -9.13 -11.05 22.08
C ASN A 17 -8.64 -9.60 22.08
N VAL A 18 -7.38 -9.35 22.42
CA VAL A 18 -6.77 -8.01 22.33
C VAL A 18 -6.75 -7.51 20.88
N LEU A 19 -6.45 -8.38 19.90
CA LEU A 19 -6.49 -8.04 18.48
C LEU A 19 -7.91 -7.62 18.04
N LEU A 20 -8.93 -8.43 18.35
CA LEU A 20 -10.32 -8.12 18.01
C LEU A 20 -10.82 -6.85 18.71
N ALA A 21 -10.45 -6.66 19.98
CA ALA A 21 -10.80 -5.45 20.74
C ALA A 21 -10.23 -4.19 20.07
N ASN A 22 -8.96 -4.23 19.63
CA ASN A 22 -8.33 -3.11 18.94
C ASN A 22 -9.00 -2.82 17.58
N LEU A 23 -9.34 -3.86 16.81
CA LEU A 23 -10.04 -3.69 15.53
C LEU A 23 -11.38 -2.96 15.73
N LEU A 24 -12.19 -3.43 16.68
CA LEU A 24 -13.48 -2.82 16.99
C LEU A 24 -13.31 -1.40 17.53
N ALA A 25 -12.34 -1.19 18.42
CA ALA A 25 -12.04 0.14 18.97
C ALA A 25 -11.66 1.14 17.88
N GLN A 26 -10.86 0.75 16.88
CA GLN A 26 -10.48 1.64 15.78
C GLN A 26 -11.65 1.96 14.87
N SER A 27 -12.47 0.96 14.50
CA SER A 27 -13.68 1.20 13.71
C SER A 27 -14.66 2.12 14.44
N ALA A 28 -14.86 1.91 15.74
CA ALA A 28 -15.68 2.76 16.60
C ALA A 28 -15.10 4.19 16.71
N ALA A 29 -13.80 4.34 16.92
CA ALA A 29 -13.14 5.64 17.04
C ALA A 29 -13.23 6.46 15.74
N LEU A 30 -13.11 5.82 14.58
CA LEU A 30 -13.28 6.48 13.28
C LEU A 30 -14.73 6.96 13.08
N CYS A 31 -15.71 6.15 13.50
CA CYS A 31 -17.12 6.48 13.38
C CYS A 31 -17.54 7.59 14.36
N GLN A 32 -17.23 7.43 15.64
CA GLN A 32 -17.72 8.28 16.73
C GLN A 32 -16.85 9.52 16.94
N GLY A 33 -15.54 9.41 16.74
CA GLY A 33 -14.60 10.45 17.12
C GLY A 33 -14.52 10.65 18.63
N GLN A 34 -13.86 11.72 19.02
CA GLN A 34 -13.78 12.25 20.36
C GLN A 34 -13.50 13.75 20.27
N GLU A 35 -14.50 14.57 20.53
CA GLU A 35 -14.29 16.00 20.71
C GLU A 35 -13.65 16.25 22.08
N LEU A 36 -12.70 17.18 22.15
CA LEU A 36 -12.04 17.58 23.39
C LEU A 36 -12.26 19.08 23.62
N PRO A 37 -12.53 19.51 24.86
CA PRO A 37 -12.69 20.93 25.17
C PRO A 37 -11.47 21.74 24.75
N PRO A 38 -11.65 22.96 24.18
CA PRO A 38 -10.57 23.77 23.63
C PRO A 38 -9.72 24.48 24.71
N GLU A 39 -9.75 24.02 25.96
CA GLU A 39 -9.15 24.68 27.12
C GLU A 39 -7.61 24.75 27.05
N ASP A 40 -6.98 23.92 26.20
CA ASP A 40 -5.54 23.91 25.93
C ASP A 40 -5.30 23.56 24.44
N PRO A 41 -4.49 24.35 23.69
CA PRO A 41 -4.12 24.03 22.30
C PRO A 41 -3.57 22.62 22.10
N LEU A 42 -2.85 22.06 23.09
CA LEU A 42 -2.35 20.68 23.06
C LEU A 42 -3.46 19.64 23.18
N ARG A 43 -4.58 19.98 23.84
CA ARG A 43 -5.78 19.14 23.94
C ARG A 43 -6.64 19.24 22.69
N ALA A 44 -6.76 20.43 22.11
CA ALA A 44 -7.46 20.62 20.84
C ALA A 44 -6.81 19.79 19.71
N ALA A 45 -5.48 19.68 19.68
CA ALA A 45 -4.75 18.85 18.72
C ALA A 45 -4.98 17.33 18.86
N ARG A 46 -5.58 16.89 19.98
CA ARG A 46 -5.93 15.48 20.24
C ARG A 46 -7.38 15.15 19.88
N ALA A 47 -8.17 16.15 19.45
CA ALA A 47 -9.55 15.92 19.07
C ALA A 47 -9.63 15.09 17.77
N CYS A 48 -10.55 14.12 17.77
CA CYS A 48 -10.86 13.31 16.62
C CYS A 48 -12.28 13.65 16.16
N PRO A 49 -12.50 14.22 14.97
CA PRO A 49 -13.84 14.66 14.55
C PRO A 49 -14.83 13.52 14.28
N GLY A 50 -14.38 12.26 14.21
CA GLY A 50 -15.26 11.14 13.88
C GLY A 50 -15.83 11.24 12.46
N GLY A 51 -16.97 10.58 12.21
CA GLY A 51 -17.67 10.62 10.93
C GLY A 51 -16.90 9.99 9.77
N ARG A 52 -15.86 9.19 10.05
CA ARG A 52 -15.03 8.54 9.03
C ARG A 52 -15.58 7.14 8.74
N PRO A 53 -16.10 6.88 7.52
CA PRO A 53 -16.70 5.60 7.21
C PRO A 53 -15.65 4.49 7.22
N SER A 54 -16.02 3.33 7.74
CA SER A 54 -15.24 2.10 7.64
C SER A 54 -16.15 0.91 7.38
N THR A 55 -15.59 -0.13 6.75
CA THR A 55 -16.26 -1.43 6.57
C THR A 55 -15.51 -2.45 7.41
N VAL A 56 -16.24 -3.32 8.11
CA VAL A 56 -15.67 -4.43 8.90
C VAL A 56 -16.11 -5.75 8.26
N LEU A 57 -15.15 -6.61 7.92
CA LEU A 57 -15.36 -7.94 7.39
C LEU A 57 -14.80 -8.96 8.38
N LEU A 58 -15.67 -9.80 8.93
CA LEU A 58 -15.28 -10.87 9.84
C LEU A 58 -15.35 -12.22 9.12
N LEU A 59 -14.30 -13.02 9.26
CA LEU A 59 -14.23 -14.40 8.79
C LEU A 59 -14.38 -15.34 9.98
N ASP A 60 -15.02 -16.50 9.85
CA ASP A 60 -15.11 -17.44 10.98
C ASP A 60 -13.72 -17.94 11.44
N GLN A 61 -12.82 -18.13 10.48
CA GLN A 61 -11.41 -18.45 10.63
C GLN A 61 -10.68 -18.05 9.34
N LEU A 62 -9.35 -17.99 9.37
CA LEU A 62 -8.54 -17.77 8.17
C LEU A 62 -7.92 -19.09 7.73
N ASP A 63 -8.55 -19.74 6.76
CA ASP A 63 -8.12 -20.97 6.11
C ASP A 63 -8.06 -20.80 4.59
N ALA A 64 -7.64 -21.84 3.87
CA ALA A 64 -7.49 -21.78 2.41
C ALA A 64 -8.80 -21.38 1.69
N HIS A 65 -9.95 -21.84 2.19
CA HIS A 65 -11.25 -21.53 1.59
C HIS A 65 -11.64 -20.06 1.81
N SER A 66 -11.60 -19.59 3.06
CA SER A 66 -11.93 -18.21 3.42
C SER A 66 -10.95 -17.20 2.81
N LEU A 67 -9.66 -17.55 2.70
CA LEU A 67 -8.68 -16.73 1.98
C LEU A 67 -9.02 -16.64 0.48
N GLY A 68 -9.33 -17.76 -0.17
CA GLY A 68 -9.74 -17.75 -1.59
C GLY A 68 -11.01 -16.92 -1.82
N ALA A 69 -12.02 -17.08 -0.96
CA ALA A 69 -13.24 -16.28 -1.01
C ALA A 69 -12.98 -14.79 -0.81
N LEU A 70 -12.07 -14.44 0.11
CA LEU A 70 -11.67 -13.05 0.35
C LEU A 70 -10.99 -12.43 -0.87
N LEU A 71 -10.08 -13.16 -1.51
CA LEU A 71 -9.41 -12.69 -2.73
C LEU A 71 -10.43 -12.47 -3.85
N ALA A 72 -11.31 -13.45 -4.11
CA ALA A 72 -12.36 -13.34 -5.12
C ALA A 72 -13.32 -12.17 -4.86
N LEU A 73 -13.66 -11.90 -3.58
CA LEU A 73 -14.45 -10.73 -3.20
C LEU A 73 -13.77 -9.43 -3.64
N TYR A 74 -12.46 -9.28 -3.41
CA TYR A 74 -11.73 -8.08 -3.80
C TYR A 74 -11.51 -7.98 -5.31
N GLU A 75 -11.28 -9.10 -6.02
CA GLU A 75 -11.24 -9.13 -7.48
C GLU A 75 -12.55 -8.61 -8.09
N HIS A 76 -13.69 -9.12 -7.60
CA HIS A 76 -14.99 -8.66 -8.06
C HIS A 76 -15.32 -7.23 -7.63
N LYS A 77 -14.89 -6.79 -6.44
CA LYS A 77 -15.00 -5.39 -6.02
C LYS A 77 -14.30 -4.46 -7.00
N VAL A 78 -13.05 -4.77 -7.36
CA VAL A 78 -12.26 -3.98 -8.31
C VAL A 78 -12.89 -4.00 -9.71
N PHE A 79 -13.35 -5.17 -10.17
CA PHE A 79 -14.07 -5.29 -11.43
C PHE A 79 -15.35 -4.43 -11.48
N VAL A 80 -16.18 -4.45 -10.43
CA VAL A 80 -17.38 -3.62 -10.38
C VAL A 80 -17.01 -2.13 -10.40
N GLN A 81 -15.97 -1.74 -9.66
CA GLN A 81 -15.47 -0.36 -9.66
C GLN A 81 -14.99 0.08 -11.05
N SER A 82 -14.31 -0.78 -11.80
CA SER A 82 -13.86 -0.44 -13.15
C SER A 82 -15.02 -0.28 -14.13
N VAL A 83 -16.07 -1.11 -14.01
CA VAL A 83 -17.29 -0.99 -14.81
C VAL A 83 -17.99 0.34 -14.51
N VAL A 84 -18.10 0.72 -13.24
CA VAL A 84 -18.67 2.02 -12.84
C VAL A 84 -17.82 3.19 -13.36
N ALA A 85 -16.50 3.07 -13.30
CA ALA A 85 -15.57 4.09 -13.77
C ALA A 85 -15.43 4.14 -15.31
N GLY A 86 -15.97 3.16 -16.04
CA GLY A 86 -15.84 3.09 -17.50
C GLY A 86 -14.42 2.81 -17.99
N ILE A 87 -13.60 2.09 -17.20
CA ILE A 87 -12.21 1.75 -17.54
C ILE A 87 -12.03 0.24 -17.69
N ASN A 88 -10.98 -0.17 -18.41
CA ASN A 88 -10.61 -1.56 -18.54
C ASN A 88 -9.79 -2.01 -17.32
N PRO A 89 -10.26 -2.96 -16.49
CA PRO A 89 -9.50 -3.45 -15.34
C PRO A 89 -8.41 -4.46 -15.71
N PHE A 90 -8.36 -4.92 -16.95
CA PHE A 90 -7.50 -6.03 -17.38
C PHE A 90 -6.30 -5.61 -18.23
N ASP A 91 -6.11 -4.31 -18.47
CA ASP A 91 -4.91 -3.81 -19.12
C ASP A 91 -3.95 -3.12 -18.15
N GLN A 92 -2.72 -2.90 -18.63
CA GLN A 92 -1.62 -2.33 -17.83
C GLN A 92 -0.64 -1.53 -18.70
N TRP A 93 -1.15 -0.77 -19.67
CA TRP A 93 -0.31 -0.02 -20.63
C TRP A 93 0.67 0.95 -19.97
N GLY A 94 0.35 1.46 -18.78
CA GLY A 94 1.19 2.39 -18.04
C GLY A 94 2.58 1.87 -17.67
N VAL A 95 2.83 0.56 -17.74
CA VAL A 95 4.15 -0.02 -17.40
C VAL A 95 5.13 -0.01 -18.58
N GLU A 96 4.65 0.13 -19.81
CA GLU A 96 5.46 -0.12 -21.01
C GLU A 96 6.49 0.99 -21.25
N LEU A 97 6.14 2.25 -20.98
CA LEU A 97 7.09 3.36 -21.12
C LEU A 97 8.29 3.19 -20.17
N GLY A 98 8.04 2.79 -18.92
CA GLY A 98 9.10 2.56 -17.93
C GLY A 98 10.04 1.44 -18.35
N LYS A 99 9.49 0.32 -18.86
CA LYS A 99 10.30 -0.79 -19.40
C LYS A 99 11.15 -0.34 -20.59
N ALA A 100 10.56 0.39 -21.53
CA ALA A 100 11.26 0.88 -22.72
C ALA A 100 12.42 1.83 -22.35
N ILE A 101 12.21 2.74 -21.39
CA ILE A 101 13.26 3.64 -20.90
C ILE A 101 14.33 2.84 -20.15
N ALA A 102 13.96 1.89 -19.30
CA ALA A 102 14.91 1.06 -18.57
C ALA A 102 15.84 0.29 -19.51
N SER A 103 15.31 -0.31 -20.57
CA SER A 103 16.12 -1.02 -21.58
C SER A 103 17.10 -0.11 -22.35
N GLN A 104 16.83 1.20 -22.43
CA GLN A 104 17.76 2.17 -23.01
C GLN A 104 18.84 2.59 -22.00
N ILE A 105 18.46 2.76 -20.73
CA ILE A 105 19.35 3.18 -19.65
C ILE A 105 20.32 2.06 -19.24
N GLU A 106 19.91 0.78 -19.34
CA GLU A 106 20.73 -0.37 -18.93
C GLU A 106 22.09 -0.45 -19.66
N PRO A 107 22.19 -0.37 -21.00
CA PRO A 107 23.47 -0.27 -21.70
C PRO A 107 24.28 0.95 -21.25
N ALA A 108 23.61 2.10 -21.07
CA ALA A 108 24.27 3.30 -20.57
C ALA A 108 24.83 3.09 -19.15
N LEU A 109 24.23 2.29 -18.29
CA LEU A 109 24.84 1.98 -16.99
C LEU A 109 26.13 1.16 -17.11
N ALA A 110 26.25 0.31 -18.14
CA ALA A 110 27.46 -0.46 -18.46
C ALA A 110 28.55 0.36 -19.19
N GLY A 111 28.24 1.61 -19.56
CA GLY A 111 29.15 2.43 -20.38
C GLY A 111 29.02 2.17 -21.88
N GLU A 112 27.99 1.44 -22.29
CA GLU A 112 27.68 1.10 -23.67
C GLU A 112 26.56 2.00 -24.22
N GLY A 113 26.47 2.11 -25.55
CA GLY A 113 25.42 2.86 -26.25
C GLY A 113 25.74 4.35 -26.50
N GLU A 114 25.14 4.90 -27.56
CA GLU A 114 25.34 6.29 -28.03
C GLU A 114 24.15 7.21 -27.71
N GLN A 115 23.10 6.69 -27.07
CA GLN A 115 21.91 7.48 -26.74
C GLN A 115 22.23 8.54 -25.68
N ARG A 116 21.70 9.74 -25.90
CA ARG A 116 21.70 10.83 -24.92
C ARG A 116 20.34 10.91 -24.22
N PHE A 117 20.38 11.04 -22.91
CA PHE A 117 19.20 11.22 -22.07
C PHE A 117 19.02 12.69 -21.67
N ASP A 118 17.93 12.98 -20.96
CA ASP A 118 17.72 14.30 -20.38
C ASP A 118 18.85 14.67 -19.38
N PRO A 119 19.07 15.97 -19.10
CA PRO A 119 20.18 16.41 -18.27
C PRO A 119 20.23 15.80 -16.85
N THR A 120 19.06 15.49 -16.27
CA THR A 120 19.00 14.90 -14.93
C THR A 120 19.46 13.46 -14.98
N THR A 121 18.93 12.67 -15.91
CA THR A 121 19.33 11.27 -16.11
C THR A 121 20.83 11.16 -16.42
N GLU A 122 21.37 12.02 -17.28
CA GLU A 122 22.81 12.07 -17.59
C GLU A 122 23.69 12.42 -16.37
N SER A 123 23.24 13.36 -15.54
CA SER A 123 23.94 13.73 -14.30
C SER A 123 24.01 12.54 -13.33
N LEU A 124 22.90 11.81 -13.19
CA LEU A 124 22.80 10.64 -12.34
C LEU A 124 23.62 9.46 -12.87
N LEU A 125 23.56 9.18 -14.17
CA LEU A 125 24.39 8.15 -14.82
C LEU A 125 25.89 8.38 -14.57
N ARG A 126 26.35 9.63 -14.75
CA ARG A 126 27.75 10.01 -14.47
C ARG A 126 28.12 9.79 -13.01
N ARG A 127 27.25 10.20 -12.07
CA ARG A 127 27.48 9.98 -10.63
C ARG A 127 27.59 8.49 -10.30
N ILE A 128 26.69 7.66 -10.81
CA ILE A 128 26.67 6.21 -10.57
C ILE A 128 27.95 5.55 -11.10
N ARG A 129 28.33 5.85 -12.35
CA ARG A 129 29.55 5.31 -12.96
C ARG A 129 30.81 5.71 -12.19
N ARG A 130 30.90 6.96 -11.72
CA ARG A 130 32.02 7.45 -10.90
C ARG A 130 32.18 6.64 -9.61
N VAL A 131 31.11 6.48 -8.83
CA VAL A 131 31.16 5.73 -7.56
C VAL A 131 31.53 4.26 -7.78
N ARG A 132 31.02 3.63 -8.85
CA ARG A 132 31.35 2.24 -9.21
C ARG A 132 32.83 2.08 -9.59
N ALA A 133 33.40 3.03 -10.33
CA ALA A 133 34.82 3.02 -10.66
C ALA A 133 35.70 3.18 -9.41
N ASP A 134 35.32 4.08 -8.50
CA ASP A 134 36.05 4.30 -7.24
C ASP A 134 36.03 3.05 -6.33
N SER A 135 34.94 2.26 -6.38
CA SER A 135 34.79 1.01 -5.60
C SER A 135 35.49 -0.20 -6.22
N ALA A 136 35.86 -0.16 -7.50
CA ALA A 136 36.58 -1.24 -8.18
C ALA A 136 38.12 -1.13 -8.02
N ILE A 137 38.60 -0.02 -7.45
CA ILE A 137 40.04 0.28 -7.26
C ILE A 137 40.49 -0.04 -5.81
N GLN A 138 39.55 -0.39 -4.92
CA GLN A 138 39.82 -0.92 -3.57
C GLN A 138 39.74 -2.45 -3.54
#